data_AF-F7S4M4-F1
#
_entry.id   AF-F7S4M4-F1
#
_cell.length_a   1.000
_cell.length_b   1.000
_cell.length_c   1.000
_cell.angle_alpha   90.00
_cell.angle_beta   90.00
_cell.angle_gamma   90.00
#
_symmetry.space_group_name_H-M   'P 1'
#
loop_
_entity.id
_entity.type
_entity.pdbx_description
1 polymer ?
#
loop_
_entity_poly.entity_id
_entity_poly.type
_entity_poly.pdbx_seq_one_letter_code
_entity_poly.pdbx_strand_id
1 'polypeptide(L)'
;MLAVVLLAGCAAPPPQVVTRIRVVEPRIPPSLLACPPAPAVPLVQRQSQVANYVAELWEAGEICRNHLAAVAGALRPHPVPPVVTHQSLVRKVLR
;
A
#
# COMPACT_ATOMS: atom_id res chain seq x y z
N MET A 1 50.49 9.24 -21.24
CA MET A 1 49.25 10.04 -21.07
C MET A 1 48.03 9.11 -21.10
N LEU A 2 47.90 8.20 -20.11
CA LEU A 2 46.73 7.31 -19.98
C LEU A 2 46.26 7.19 -18.52
N ALA A 3 47.04 7.69 -17.56
CA ALA A 3 46.80 7.53 -16.13
C ALA A 3 45.77 8.52 -15.55
N VAL A 4 45.40 9.58 -16.27
CA VAL A 4 44.49 10.64 -15.75
C VAL A 4 43.01 10.28 -15.90
N VAL A 5 42.65 9.38 -16.83
CA VAL A 5 41.24 9.04 -17.12
C VAL A 5 40.64 8.10 -16.07
N LEU A 6 41.47 7.33 -15.35
CA LEU A 6 41.00 6.35 -14.35
C LEU A 6 40.61 6.96 -13.00
N LEU A 7 40.93 8.23 -12.73
CA LEU A 7 40.62 8.89 -11.44
C LEU A 7 39.31 9.69 -11.42
N ALA A 8 38.61 9.83 -12.55
CA ALA A 8 37.36 10.60 -12.61
C ALA A 8 36.10 9.83 -12.13
N GLY A 9 36.26 8.58 -11.65
CA GLY A 9 35.14 7.67 -11.37
C GLY A 9 34.52 7.73 -9.97
N CYS A 10 35.10 8.45 -9.00
CA CYS A 10 34.59 8.50 -7.63
C CYS A 10 33.86 9.81 -7.30
N ALA A 11 32.93 10.22 -8.15
CA ALA A 11 31.92 11.20 -7.75
C ALA A 11 30.80 10.44 -7.04
N ALA A 12 30.92 10.26 -5.72
CA ALA A 12 29.82 9.74 -4.91
C ALA A 12 28.58 10.64 -5.13
N PRO A 13 27.39 10.07 -5.34
CA PRO A 13 26.18 10.84 -5.53
C PRO A 13 25.96 11.79 -4.33
N PRO A 14 25.52 13.03 -4.58
CA PRO A 14 25.32 14.00 -3.51
C PRO A 14 24.33 13.49 -2.47
N PRO A 15 24.52 13.80 -1.18
CA PRO A 15 23.66 13.32 -0.11
C PRO A 15 22.22 13.77 -0.35
N GLN A 16 21.28 12.82 -0.30
CA GLN A 16 19.86 13.13 -0.39
C GLN A 16 19.42 13.83 0.90
N VAL A 17 19.27 15.15 0.84
CA VAL A 17 18.77 15.94 1.98
C VAL A 17 17.27 15.71 2.09
N VAL A 18 16.86 14.90 3.06
CA VAL A 18 15.45 14.72 3.41
C VAL A 18 14.97 16.00 4.08
N THR A 19 14.34 16.89 3.32
CA THR A 19 13.88 18.21 3.82
C THR A 19 12.54 18.15 4.54
N ARG A 20 11.77 17.07 4.38
CA ARG A 20 10.45 16.93 5.00
C ARG A 20 10.02 15.48 5.12
N ILE A 21 9.73 15.05 6.35
CA ILE A 21 9.05 13.79 6.62
C ILE A 21 7.55 14.11 6.65
N ARG A 22 6.76 13.49 5.77
CA ARG A 22 5.30 13.51 5.87
C ARG A 22 4.85 12.13 6.34
N VAL A 23 4.26 12.08 7.52
CA VAL A 23 3.50 10.91 7.96
C VAL A 23 2.15 10.98 7.26
N VAL A 24 1.88 10.02 6.37
CA VAL A 24 0.58 9.88 5.71
C VAL A 24 -0.15 8.75 6.41
N GLU A 25 -1.25 9.08 7.08
CA GLU A 25 -2.12 8.08 7.67
C GLU A 25 -3.22 7.70 6.66
N PRO A 26 -3.24 6.46 6.16
CA PRO A 26 -4.23 6.05 5.17
C PRO A 26 -5.61 6.02 5.83
N ARG A 27 -6.56 6.78 5.28
CA ARG A 27 -7.97 6.70 5.70
C ARG A 27 -8.59 5.44 5.12
N ILE A 28 -8.92 4.48 6.00
CA ILE A 28 -9.59 3.24 5.62
C ILE A 28 -11.11 3.45 5.74
N PRO A 29 -11.89 3.16 4.68
CA PRO A 29 -13.34 3.29 4.75
C PRO A 29 -13.92 2.29 5.77
N PRO A 30 -14.93 2.70 6.56
CA PRO A 30 -15.47 1.87 7.64
C PRO A 30 -16.15 0.59 7.14
N SER A 31 -16.62 0.58 5.89
CA SER A 31 -17.19 -0.61 5.26
C SER A 31 -16.20 -1.78 5.18
N LEU A 32 -14.90 -1.51 5.06
CA LEU A 32 -13.85 -2.55 5.05
C LEU A 32 -13.48 -3.04 6.45
N LEU A 33 -13.88 -2.31 7.49
CA LEU A 33 -13.64 -2.67 8.90
C LEU A 33 -14.78 -3.49 9.50
N ALA A 34 -15.85 -3.69 8.74
CA ALA A 34 -16.99 -4.51 9.11
C ALA A 34 -17.04 -5.78 8.24
N CYS A 35 -17.37 -6.89 8.89
CA CYS A 35 -17.71 -8.13 8.22
C CYS A 35 -19.21 -8.41 8.39
N PRO A 36 -19.84 -9.06 7.39
CA PRO A 36 -21.21 -9.53 7.55
C PRO A 36 -21.32 -10.43 8.79
N PRO A 37 -22.45 -10.39 9.52
CA PRO A 37 -22.67 -11.33 10.61
C PRO A 37 -22.71 -12.75 10.06
N ALA A 38 -22.30 -13.72 10.89
CA ALA A 38 -22.48 -15.12 10.55
C ALA A 38 -23.99 -15.42 10.39
N PRO A 39 -24.38 -16.24 9.39
CA PRO A 39 -25.78 -16.67 9.26
C PRO A 39 -26.21 -17.45 10.50
N ALA A 40 -27.51 -17.37 10.83
CA ALA A 40 -28.05 -18.10 11.97
C ALA A 40 -28.03 -19.61 11.70
N VAL A 41 -27.56 -20.39 12.67
CA VAL A 41 -27.55 -21.86 12.56
C VAL A 41 -29.00 -22.35 12.48
N PRO A 42 -29.41 -23.01 11.37
CA PRO A 42 -30.78 -23.48 11.24
C PRO A 42 -31.04 -24.69 12.13
N LEU A 43 -32.24 -24.77 12.72
CA LEU A 43 -32.75 -26.00 13.31
C LEU A 43 -33.27 -26.89 12.16
N VAL A 44 -32.44 -27.80 11.69
CA VAL A 44 -32.65 -28.49 10.40
C VAL A 44 -33.37 -29.82 10.53
N GLN A 45 -34.26 -30.08 9.58
CA GLN A 45 -34.85 -31.40 9.34
C GLN A 45 -34.48 -31.97 7.97
N ARG A 46 -33.86 -31.18 7.08
CA ARG A 46 -33.51 -31.57 5.71
C ARG A 46 -32.09 -31.17 5.34
N GLN A 47 -31.41 -32.04 4.60
CA GLN A 47 -30.02 -31.83 4.16
C GLN A 47 -29.84 -30.60 3.26
N SER A 48 -30.86 -30.23 2.47
CA SER A 48 -30.82 -29.02 1.65
C SER A 48 -30.69 -27.73 2.47
N GLN A 49 -31.23 -27.70 3.68
CA GLN A 49 -31.11 -26.54 4.57
C GLN A 49 -29.69 -26.39 5.11
N VAL A 50 -29.01 -27.52 5.37
CA VAL A 50 -27.59 -27.53 5.75
C VAL A 50 -26.73 -27.02 4.60
N ALA A 51 -27.00 -27.48 3.37
CA ALA A 51 -26.27 -27.04 2.19
C ALA A 51 -26.39 -25.52 1.96
N ASN A 52 -27.60 -24.97 2.08
CA ASN A 52 -27.82 -23.53 1.97
C ASN A 52 -27.09 -22.75 3.06
N TYR A 53 -27.18 -23.20 4.31
CA TYR A 53 -26.46 -22.57 5.43
C TYR A 53 -24.94 -22.54 5.20
N VAL A 54 -24.36 -23.65 4.72
CA VAL A 54 -22.92 -23.72 4.43
C VAL A 54 -22.54 -22.76 3.29
N ALA A 55 -23.38 -22.65 2.26
CA ALA A 55 -23.15 -21.70 1.17
C ALA A 55 -23.17 -20.24 1.66
N GLU A 56 -24.19 -19.87 2.43
CA GLU A 56 -24.31 -18.52 3.02
C GLU A 56 -23.14 -18.20 3.96
N LEU A 57 -22.71 -19.17 4.77
CA LEU A 57 -21.57 -19.02 5.67
C LEU A 57 -20.27 -18.79 4.88
N TRP A 58 -20.09 -19.51 3.78
CA TRP A 58 -18.91 -19.37 2.92
C TRP A 58 -18.88 -18.01 2.22
N GLU A 59 -20.02 -17.55 1.71
CA GLU A 59 -20.17 -16.23 1.09
C GLU A 59 -19.84 -15.09 2.07
N ALA A 60 -20.42 -15.13 3.28
CA ALA A 60 -20.11 -14.15 4.33
C ALA A 60 -18.61 -14.13 4.68
N GLY A 61 -17.99 -15.32 4.75
CA GLY A 61 -16.55 -15.46 4.99
C GLY A 61 -15.70 -14.88 3.85
N GLU A 62 -16.12 -15.05 2.60
CA GLU A 62 -15.42 -14.55 1.42
C GLU A 62 -15.44 -13.02 1.36
N ILE A 63 -16.59 -12.39 1.66
CA ILE A 63 -16.69 -10.94 1.76
C ILE A 63 -15.70 -10.40 2.80
N CYS A 64 -15.65 -11.03 3.98
CA CYS A 64 -14.75 -10.61 5.06
C CYS A 64 -13.27 -10.73 4.65
N ARG A 65 -12.87 -11.84 4.02
CA ARG A 65 -11.50 -12.02 3.51
C ARG A 65 -11.12 -10.97 2.48
N ASN A 66 -12.04 -10.64 1.57
CA ASN A 66 -11.81 -9.61 0.55
C ASN A 66 -11.66 -8.22 1.15
N HIS A 67 -12.46 -7.87 2.16
CA HIS A 67 -12.31 -6.61 2.89
C HIS A 67 -10.93 -6.52 3.57
N LEU A 68 -10.51 -7.57 4.28
CA LEU A 68 -9.21 -7.62 4.96
C LEU A 68 -8.03 -7.56 3.96
N ALA A 69 -8.16 -8.20 2.80
CA ALA A 69 -7.15 -8.12 1.74
C ALA A 69 -6.99 -6.69 1.21
N ALA A 70 -8.10 -5.96 1.05
CA ALA A 70 -8.08 -4.55 0.64
C ALA A 70 -7.42 -3.65 1.71
N VAL A 71 -7.75 -3.86 2.99
CA VAL A 71 -7.10 -3.18 4.12
C VAL A 71 -5.60 -3.45 4.14
N ALA A 72 -5.20 -4.71 4.00
CA ALA A 72 -3.79 -5.08 3.94
C ALA A 72 -3.07 -4.42 2.75
N GLY A 73 -3.73 -4.33 1.58
CA GLY A 73 -3.23 -3.61 0.42
C GLY A 73 -2.98 -2.13 0.69
N ALA A 74 -3.92 -1.45 1.35
CA ALA A 74 -3.82 -0.03 1.69
C ALA A 74 -2.70 0.28 2.71
N LEU A 75 -2.35 -0.69 3.56
CA LEU A 75 -1.29 -0.56 4.58
C LEU A 75 0.10 -0.94 4.06
N ARG A 76 0.21 -1.55 2.86
CA ARG A 76 1.51 -1.90 2.30
C ARG A 76 2.32 -0.63 1.99
N PRO A 77 3.60 -0.58 2.39
CA PRO A 77 4.45 0.54 2.05
C PRO A 77 4.65 0.58 0.52
N HIS A 78 4.24 1.68 -0.10
CA HIS A 78 4.54 1.94 -1.51
C HIS A 78 5.90 2.63 -1.64
N PRO A 79 6.72 2.28 -2.65
CA PRO A 79 7.92 3.04 -2.96
C PRO A 79 7.52 4.49 -3.28
N VAL A 80 7.99 5.42 -2.47
CA VAL A 80 7.77 6.86 -2.73
C VAL A 80 8.61 7.22 -3.96
N PRO A 81 8.01 7.73 -5.06
CA PRO A 81 8.78 8.16 -6.21
C PRO A 81 9.73 9.29 -5.80
N PRO A 82 10.95 9.35 -6.35
CA PRO A 82 11.88 10.43 -6.04
C PRO A 82 11.23 11.76 -6.43
N VAL A 83 11.15 12.69 -5.48
CA VAL A 83 10.66 14.05 -5.71
C VAL A 83 11.69 14.76 -6.60
N VAL A 84 11.41 14.85 -7.91
CA VAL A 84 12.20 15.62 -8.86
C VAL A 84 12.01 17.10 -8.54
N THR A 85 12.94 17.66 -7.77
CA THR A 85 12.96 19.11 -7.51
C THR A 85 13.62 19.79 -8.70
N HIS A 86 12.84 20.45 -9.55
CA HIS A 86 13.36 21.39 -10.54
C HIS A 86 13.96 22.59 -9.79
N GLN A 87 15.21 22.48 -9.32
CA GLN A 87 15.99 23.62 -8.84
C GLN A 87 16.41 24.47 -10.03
N SER A 88 15.48 25.32 -10.44
CA SER A 88 15.65 26.74 -10.73
C SER A 88 17.05 27.20 -11.12
N LEU A 89 17.14 27.58 -12.39
CA LEU A 89 18.10 28.45 -13.08
C LEU A 89 18.36 29.83 -12.38
N VAL A 90 18.53 29.91 -11.07
CA VAL A 90 18.76 31.19 -10.34
C VAL A 90 20.24 31.49 -10.12
N ARG A 91 21.16 30.56 -10.45
CA ARG A 91 22.60 30.79 -10.22
C ARG A 91 23.34 31.57 -11.31
N LYS A 92 22.64 32.16 -12.30
CA LYS A 92 23.28 32.80 -13.47
C LYS A 92 23.33 34.34 -13.49
N VAL A 93 22.89 35.05 -12.44
CA VAL A 93 22.79 36.53 -12.47
C VAL A 93 23.65 37.25 -11.42
N LEU A 94 24.36 36.54 -10.53
CA LEU A 94 25.23 37.17 -9.53
C LEU A 94 26.61 36.52 -9.50
N ARG A 95 27.41 36.77 -10.54
CA ARG A 95 28.88 36.92 -10.51
C ARG A 95 29.42 37.22 -11.90
#